data_AF-E0VH53-F1
#
_entry.id   AF-E0VH53-F1
#
_cell.length_a   1.000
_cell.length_b   1.000
_cell.length_c   1.000
_cell.angle_alpha   90.00
_cell.angle_beta   90.00
_cell.angle_gamma   90.00
#
_symmetry.space_group_name_H-M   'P 1'
#
loop_
_entity.id
_entity.type
_entity.pdbx_description
1 polymer ?
#
loop_
_entity_poly.entity_id
_entity_poly.type
_entity_poly.pdbx_seq_one_letter_code
_entity_poly.pdbx_strand_id
1 'polypeptide(L)'
;MIFLPSSIGGASFSAKSIKVIRLIKYGCANRPFFHISVMERHKEPTEQVIEQIGNYDPLPNQDNEKLVAINFQRLEYWLSQGAKVTLPVQNLLGLSGYFPIHYNTYRTAWNNRNKIEKHLIDLRAKVNEIQKSQDVSN
;
A
#
# COMPACT_ATOMS: atom_id res chain seq x y z
N MET A 1 -25.67 8.53 28.61
CA MET A 1 -24.37 8.80 27.95
C MET A 1 -23.33 8.79 29.06
N ILE A 2 -22.63 7.67 29.25
CA ILE A 2 -21.72 7.48 30.40
C ILE A 2 -20.33 7.91 29.94
N PHE A 3 -19.90 9.09 30.38
CA PHE A 3 -18.53 9.56 30.25
C PHE A 3 -17.69 8.91 31.36
N LEU A 4 -16.81 7.98 31.00
CA LEU A 4 -15.74 7.53 31.88
C LEU A 4 -14.55 8.50 31.76
N PRO A 5 -13.92 8.89 32.89
CA PRO A 5 -12.86 9.89 32.90
C PRO A 5 -11.59 9.39 32.20
N SER A 6 -10.99 10.31 31.48
CA SER A 6 -9.71 10.23 30.78
C SER A 6 -8.57 9.87 31.74
N SER A 7 -7.99 8.69 31.58
CA SER A 7 -6.65 8.39 32.08
C SER A 7 -5.97 7.48 31.07
N ILE A 8 -4.80 7.90 30.59
CA ILE A 8 -3.91 7.23 29.62
C ILE A 8 -4.40 7.21 28.16
N GLY A 9 -4.01 8.25 27.42
CA GLY A 9 -3.48 8.21 26.04
C GLY A 9 -4.18 7.44 24.90
N GLY A 10 -5.32 6.80 25.12
CA GLY A 10 -6.06 6.07 24.12
C GLY A 10 -6.97 7.02 23.34
N ALA A 11 -6.97 6.92 22.01
CA ALA A 11 -7.93 7.64 21.20
C ALA A 11 -9.35 7.27 21.63
N SER A 12 -10.23 8.26 21.76
CA SER A 12 -11.65 7.98 21.90
C SER A 12 -12.12 7.27 20.62
N PHE A 13 -12.58 6.03 20.75
CA PHE A 13 -13.16 5.27 19.66
C PHE A 13 -14.57 4.80 20.04
N SER A 14 -15.48 4.89 19.09
CA SER A 14 -16.83 4.38 19.18
C SER A 14 -16.82 2.85 19.12
N ALA A 15 -17.34 2.21 20.16
CA ALA A 15 -17.48 0.76 20.20
C ALA A 15 -18.28 0.21 18.99
N LYS A 16 -19.25 0.98 18.47
CA LYS A 16 -20.16 0.58 17.38
C LYS A 16 -19.56 0.76 15.97
N SER A 17 -18.45 1.49 15.84
CA SER A 17 -17.87 1.77 14.52
C SER A 17 -17.24 0.53 13.89
N ILE A 18 -17.17 0.50 12.56
CA ILE A 18 -16.37 -0.49 11.83
C ILE A 18 -14.91 -0.04 11.91
N LYS A 19 -14.04 -0.94 12.37
CA LYS A 19 -12.60 -0.74 12.44
C LYS A 19 -11.96 -1.18 11.13
N VAL A 20 -10.99 -0.42 10.69
CA VAL A 20 -10.32 -0.60 9.41
C VAL A 20 -8.82 -0.54 9.62
N ILE A 21 -8.12 -1.53 9.07
CA ILE A 21 -6.66 -1.54 8.98
C ILE A 21 -6.29 -0.87 7.66
N ARG A 22 -5.63 0.29 7.75
CA ARG A 22 -5.29 1.11 6.58
C ARG A 22 -3.88 1.70 6.68
N LEU A 23 -3.37 2.12 5.53
CA LEU A 23 -2.14 2.91 5.45
C LEU A 23 -2.46 4.37 5.75
N ILE A 24 -1.72 4.93 6.70
CA ILE A 24 -1.74 6.36 6.99
C ILE A 24 -0.44 6.94 6.49
N LYS A 25 -0.53 8.02 5.70
CA LYS A 25 0.63 8.71 5.16
C LYS A 25 1.23 9.61 6.25
N TYR A 26 2.50 9.40 6.50
CA TYR A 26 3.40 10.22 7.31
C TYR A 26 4.62 10.63 6.45
N GLY A 27 5.53 11.37 7.06
CA GLY A 27 6.76 11.85 6.42
C GLY A 27 6.63 13.27 5.84
N CYS A 28 7.61 13.65 5.04
CA CYS A 28 7.73 14.99 4.46
C CYS A 28 7.30 14.99 2.99
N ALA A 29 7.22 16.18 2.40
CA ALA A 29 7.10 16.32 0.95
C ALA A 29 8.20 15.51 0.26
N ASN A 30 7.84 14.77 -0.80
CA ASN A 30 8.73 13.88 -1.56
C ASN A 30 9.42 12.76 -0.77
N ARG A 31 9.09 12.56 0.52
CA ARG A 31 9.54 11.43 1.35
C ARG A 31 8.32 10.77 2.01
N PRO A 32 7.54 9.97 1.27
CA PRO A 32 6.37 9.29 1.83
C PRO A 32 6.82 8.16 2.75
N PHE A 33 6.20 8.06 3.93
CA PHE A 33 6.34 6.96 4.85
C PHE A 33 4.95 6.54 5.33
N PHE A 34 4.68 5.26 5.48
CA PHE A 34 3.33 4.80 5.83
C PHE A 34 3.31 4.06 7.17
N HIS A 35 2.32 4.37 8.00
CA HIS A 35 1.98 3.57 9.17
C HIS A 35 0.81 2.65 8.82
N ILE A 36 0.91 1.39 9.22
CA ILE A 36 -0.18 0.42 9.15
C ILE A 36 -0.90 0.50 10.50
N SER A 37 -2.07 1.13 10.51
CA SER A 37 -2.78 1.44 11.75
C SER A 37 -4.25 1.07 11.66
N VAL A 38 -4.83 0.80 12.83
CA VAL A 38 -6.26 0.57 13.02
C VAL A 38 -6.93 1.88 13.34
N MET A 39 -7.94 2.21 12.56
CA MET A 39 -8.78 3.39 12.77
C MET A 39 -10.24 3.03 12.53
N GLU A 40 -11.13 3.91 12.96
CA GLU A 40 -12.52 3.83 12.55
C GLU A 40 -12.67 4.25 11.09
N ARG A 41 -13.58 3.61 10.35
CA ARG A 41 -13.77 3.86 8.92
C ARG A 41 -14.01 5.34 8.57
N HIS A 42 -14.74 6.06 9.42
CA HIS A 42 -15.18 7.43 9.17
C HIS A 42 -14.16 8.48 9.62
N LYS A 43 -13.14 8.08 10.38
CA LYS A 43 -12.11 8.99 10.87
C LYS A 43 -11.15 9.41 9.76
N GLU A 44 -10.67 10.65 9.85
CA GLU A 44 -9.70 11.18 8.91
C GLU A 44 -8.31 10.56 9.11
N PRO A 45 -7.46 10.46 8.06
CA PRO A 45 -6.12 9.87 8.19
C PRO A 45 -5.21 10.55 9.20
N THR A 46 -5.40 11.85 9.43
CA THR A 46 -4.56 12.66 10.33
C THR A 46 -5.02 12.58 11.79
N GLU A 47 -6.20 12.01 12.05
CA GLU A 47 -6.75 11.90 13.40
C GLU A 47 -6.05 10.81 14.22
N GLN A 48 -6.30 10.85 15.53
CA GLN A 48 -5.74 9.89 16.47
C GLN A 48 -6.17 8.45 16.13
N VAL A 49 -5.16 7.60 15.96
CA VAL A 49 -5.31 6.17 15.68
C VAL A 49 -5.65 5.39 16.94
N ILE A 50 -6.34 4.26 16.80
CA ILE A 50 -6.62 3.34 17.92
C ILE A 50 -5.33 2.63 18.30
N GLU A 51 -4.65 2.06 17.30
CA GLU A 51 -3.40 1.34 17.46
C GLU A 51 -2.60 1.33 16.16
N GLN A 52 -1.28 1.42 16.27
CA GLN A 52 -0.35 1.19 15.16
C GLN A 52 0.16 -0.25 15.22
N ILE A 53 -0.07 -1.01 14.15
CA ILE A 53 0.34 -2.42 14.04
C ILE A 53 1.69 -2.57 13.32
N GLY A 54 2.01 -1.60 12.45
CA GLY A 54 3.19 -1.71 11.60
C GLY A 54 3.57 -0.44 10.86
N ASN A 55 4.53 -0.59 9.95
CA ASN A 55 5.04 0.48 9.09
C ASN A 55 5.42 -0.07 7.70
N TYR A 56 5.51 0.84 6.74
CA TYR A 56 5.89 0.55 5.36
C TYR A 56 6.67 1.74 4.79
N ASP A 57 7.91 1.48 4.37
CA ASP A 57 8.71 2.42 3.58
C ASP A 57 8.62 2.04 2.09
N PRO A 58 7.99 2.87 1.24
CA PRO A 58 7.89 2.61 -0.20
C PRO A 58 9.20 2.86 -0.95
N LEU A 59 10.12 3.65 -0.37
CA LEU A 59 11.39 3.96 -0.99
C LEU A 59 12.40 2.85 -0.68
N PRO A 60 13.18 2.41 -1.69
CA PRO A 60 14.21 1.42 -1.47
C PRO A 60 15.31 1.96 -0.55
N ASN A 61 15.85 1.09 0.29
CA ASN A 61 17.07 1.37 1.04
C ASN A 61 18.32 1.27 0.12
N GLN A 62 19.51 1.32 0.73
CA GLN A 62 20.79 1.17 0.01
C GLN A 62 20.90 -0.20 -0.69
N ASP A 63 20.29 -1.23 -0.11
CA ASP A 63 20.26 -2.61 -0.63
C ASP A 63 19.12 -2.86 -1.64
N ASN A 64 18.40 -1.81 -2.04
CA ASN A 64 17.25 -1.85 -2.95
C ASN A 64 16.03 -2.65 -2.43
N GLU A 65 15.89 -2.76 -1.12
CA GLU A 65 14.79 -3.43 -0.43
C GLU A 65 13.74 -2.43 0.07
N LYS A 66 12.48 -2.85 0.08
CA LYS A 66 11.37 -2.08 0.65
C LYS A 66 10.96 -2.70 1.98
N LEU A 67 11.09 -1.92 3.04
CA LEU A 67 10.88 -2.40 4.40
C LEU A 67 9.40 -2.34 4.79
N VAL A 68 8.91 -3.46 5.32
CA VAL A 68 7.55 -3.59 5.87
C VAL A 68 7.67 -4.31 7.20
N ALA A 69 7.31 -3.65 8.30
CA ALA A 69 7.19 -4.31 9.59
C ALA A 69 5.73 -4.42 9.98
N ILE A 70 5.28 -5.62 10.37
CA ILE A 70 3.91 -5.90 10.77
C ILE A 70 3.94 -6.76 12.02
N ASN A 71 3.23 -6.34 13.06
CA ASN A 71 2.93 -7.19 14.20
C ASN A 71 1.76 -8.13 13.87
N PHE A 72 2.08 -9.38 13.52
CA PHE A 72 1.07 -10.38 13.14
C PHE A 72 0.10 -10.73 14.27
N GLN A 73 0.56 -10.78 15.52
CA GLN A 73 -0.29 -11.07 16.67
C GLN A 73 -1.40 -10.02 16.84
N ARG A 74 -1.05 -8.74 16.71
CA ARG A 74 -2.04 -7.64 16.79
C ARG A 74 -2.92 -7.60 15.55
N LEU A 75 -2.37 -7.90 14.37
CA LEU A 75 -3.16 -8.04 13.15
C LEU A 75 -4.26 -9.09 13.31
N GLU A 76 -3.92 -10.29 13.77
CA GLU A 76 -4.86 -11.39 14.02
C GLU A 76 -5.94 -11.01 15.04
N TYR A 77 -5.54 -10.35 16.14
CA TYR A 77 -6.48 -9.83 17.12
C TYR A 77 -7.53 -8.95 16.46
N TRP A 78 -7.12 -7.93 15.69
CA TRP A 78 -8.07 -7.01 15.07
C TRP A 78 -8.91 -7.66 13.97
N LEU A 79 -8.35 -8.60 13.20
CA LEU A 79 -9.10 -9.40 12.24
C LEU A 79 -10.19 -10.23 12.94
N SER A 80 -9.89 -10.84 14.09
CA SER A 80 -10.89 -11.60 14.87
C SER A 80 -11.99 -10.69 15.46
N GLN A 81 -11.67 -9.44 15.79
CA GLN A 81 -12.65 -8.42 16.18
C GLN A 81 -13.47 -7.88 14.99
N GLY A 82 -13.27 -8.40 13.78
CA GLY A 82 -14.03 -8.03 12.58
C GLY A 82 -13.50 -6.79 11.87
N ALA A 83 -12.27 -6.36 12.13
CA ALA A 83 -11.67 -5.25 11.40
C ALA A 83 -11.54 -5.57 9.91
N LYS A 84 -11.82 -4.58 9.06
CA LYS A 84 -11.69 -4.71 7.60
C LYS A 84 -10.33 -4.21 7.13
N VAL A 85 -9.75 -4.89 6.16
CA VAL A 85 -8.46 -4.49 5.58
C VAL A 85 -8.70 -3.70 4.30
N THR A 86 -7.98 -2.60 4.10
CA THR A 86 -8.03 -1.84 2.84
C THR A 86 -7.23 -2.53 1.74
N LEU A 87 -7.60 -2.28 0.47
CA LEU A 87 -6.94 -2.86 -0.70
C LEU A 87 -5.39 -2.76 -0.69
N PRO A 88 -4.75 -1.61 -0.40
CA PRO A 88 -3.28 -1.55 -0.38
C PRO A 88 -2.65 -2.43 0.71
N VAL A 89 -3.25 -2.48 1.90
CA VAL A 89 -2.77 -3.37 2.98
C VAL A 89 -3.00 -4.83 2.62
N GLN A 90 -4.12 -5.15 1.96
CA GLN A 90 -4.39 -6.50 1.48
C GLN A 90 -3.36 -6.96 0.44
N ASN A 91 -2.96 -6.08 -0.47
CA ASN A 91 -1.88 -6.37 -1.41
C ASN A 91 -0.54 -6.62 -0.69
N LEU A 92 -0.21 -5.81 0.33
CA LEU A 92 1.01 -6.01 1.13
C LEU A 92 1.00 -7.36 1.87
N LEU A 93 -0.10 -7.70 2.53
CA LEU A 93 -0.26 -9.00 3.21
C LEU A 93 -0.30 -10.18 2.23
N GLY A 94 -0.75 -9.96 0.99
CA GLY A 94 -0.68 -10.94 -0.08
C GLY A 94 0.75 -11.22 -0.52
N LEU A 95 1.58 -10.17 -0.61
CA LEU A 95 3.00 -10.30 -0.95
C LEU A 95 3.80 -10.95 0.19
N SER A 96 3.42 -10.73 1.45
CA SER A 96 4.07 -11.38 2.60
C SER A 96 3.70 -12.87 2.76
N GLY A 97 2.77 -13.38 1.96
CA GLY A 97 2.26 -14.75 2.06
C GLY A 97 1.26 -14.99 3.19
N TYR A 98 0.81 -13.93 3.89
CA TYR A 98 -0.20 -14.05 4.94
C TYR A 98 -1.61 -14.19 4.36
N PHE A 99 -1.90 -13.45 3.29
CA PHE A 99 -3.12 -13.59 2.50
C PHE A 99 -2.82 -14.18 1.12
N PRO A 100 -3.82 -14.73 0.41
CA PRO A 100 -3.67 -15.02 -1.01
C PRO A 100 -3.42 -13.71 -1.78
N ILE A 101 -2.68 -13.82 -2.88
CA ILE A 101 -2.41 -12.69 -3.77
C ILE A 101 -3.74 -12.15 -4.31
N HIS A 102 -3.96 -10.85 -4.11
CA HIS A 102 -5.20 -10.19 -4.53
C HIS A 102 -5.30 -10.07 -6.06
N TYR A 103 -6.53 -10.13 -6.61
CA TYR A 103 -6.76 -10.13 -8.07
C TYR A 103 -6.18 -8.88 -8.77
N ASN A 104 -6.18 -7.72 -8.10
CA ASN A 104 -5.62 -6.49 -8.67
C ASN A 104 -4.13 -6.63 -9.00
N THR A 105 -3.38 -7.44 -8.25
CA THR A 105 -1.96 -7.70 -8.54
C THR A 105 -1.78 -8.41 -9.88
N TYR A 106 -2.62 -9.41 -10.18
CA TYR A 106 -2.60 -10.09 -11.49
C TYR A 106 -3.03 -9.14 -12.61
N ARG A 107 -4.08 -8.34 -12.37
CA ARG A 107 -4.56 -7.34 -13.33
C ARG A 107 -3.49 -6.29 -13.64
N THR A 108 -2.81 -5.75 -12.63
CA THR A 108 -1.75 -4.75 -12.82
C THR A 108 -0.55 -5.35 -13.55
N ALA A 109 -0.16 -6.58 -13.22
CA ALA A 109 0.91 -7.29 -13.93
C ALA A 109 0.59 -7.48 -15.42
N TRP A 110 -0.64 -7.91 -15.75
CA TRP A 110 -1.09 -8.04 -17.14
C TRP A 110 -1.07 -6.71 -17.89
N ASN A 111 -1.62 -5.65 -17.28
CA ASN A 111 -1.60 -4.31 -17.86
C ASN A 111 -0.17 -3.80 -18.10
N ASN A 112 0.76 -4.06 -17.17
CA ASN A 112 2.15 -3.64 -17.29
C ASN A 112 2.87 -4.37 -18.44
N ARG A 113 2.64 -5.69 -18.60
CA ARG A 113 3.19 -6.47 -19.72
C ARG A 113 2.74 -5.91 -21.07
N ASN A 114 1.44 -5.68 -21.24
CA ASN A 114 0.89 -5.13 -22.49
C ASN A 114 1.45 -3.74 -22.82
N LYS A 115 1.66 -2.90 -21.80
CA LYS A 115 2.29 -1.57 -21.97
C LYS A 115 3.73 -1.69 -22.44
N ILE A 116 4.50 -2.60 -21.84
CA ILE A 116 5.88 -2.87 -22.23
C ILE A 116 5.92 -3.38 -23.67
N GLU A 117 5.09 -4.35 -24.03
CA GLU A 117 5.02 -4.88 -25.40
C GLU A 117 4.70 -3.80 -26.42
N LYS A 118 3.66 -2.99 -26.17
CA LYS A 118 3.32 -1.86 -27.03
C LYS A 118 4.49 -0.89 -27.18
N HIS A 119 5.14 -0.55 -26.08
CA HIS A 119 6.31 0.33 -26.09
C HIS A 119 7.49 -0.25 -26.90
N LEU A 120 7.75 -1.55 -26.75
CA LEU A 120 8.80 -2.24 -27.51
C LEU A 120 8.50 -2.26 -29.01
N ILE A 121 7.23 -2.45 -29.39
CA ILE A 121 6.79 -2.38 -30.79
C ILE A 121 7.04 -0.97 -31.35
N ASP A 122 6.65 0.07 -30.62
CA ASP A 122 6.86 1.46 -31.02
C ASP A 122 8.36 1.79 -31.18
N LEU A 123 9.20 1.33 -30.25
CA LEU A 123 10.65 1.51 -30.32
C LEU A 123 11.26 0.80 -31.54
N ARG A 124 10.85 -0.45 -31.81
CA ARG A 124 11.31 -1.21 -32.99
C ARG A 124 10.94 -0.52 -34.30
N ALA A 125 9.73 0.01 -34.40
CA ALA A 125 9.29 0.77 -35.58
C ALA A 125 10.21 1.98 -35.83
N LYS A 126 10.53 2.76 -34.79
CA LYS A 126 11.45 3.91 -34.89
C LYS A 126 12.86 3.50 -35.30
N VAL A 127 13.40 2.42 -34.75
CA VAL A 127 14.73 1.92 -35.14
C VAL A 127 14.77 1.53 -36.62
N ASN A 128 13.72 0.86 -37.10
CA ASN A 128 13.62 0.48 -38.52
C ASN A 128 13.52 1.71 -39.45
N GLU A 129 12.84 2.77 -39.03
CA GLU A 129 12.80 4.04 -39.77
C GLU A 129 14.17 4.71 -39.83
N ILE A 130 14.92 4.71 -38.71
CA ILE A 130 16.27 5.25 -38.65
C ILE A 130 17.21 4.49 -39.59
N GLN A 131 17.19 3.15 -39.57
CA GLN A 131 18.03 2.34 -40.45
C GLN A 131 17.73 2.65 -41.93
N LYS A 132 16.45 2.73 -42.32
CA LYS A 132 16.06 3.11 -43.68
C LYS A 132 16.59 4.49 -44.08
N SER A 133 16.59 5.46 -43.17
CA SER A 133 17.13 6.80 -43.46
C SER A 133 18.65 6.79 -43.67
N GLN A 134 19.37 5.92 -42.96
CA GLN A 134 20.82 5.76 -43.11
C GLN A 134 21.18 5.04 -44.42
N ASP A 135 20.42 4.01 -44.79
CA ASP A 135 20.63 3.26 -46.03
C ASP A 135 20.35 4.09 -47.30
N VAL A 136 19.50 5.11 -47.22
CA VAL A 136 19.21 6.06 -48.32
C VAL A 136 20.29 7.14 -48.46
N SER A 137 21.10 7.35 -47.41
CA SER A 137 22.13 8.39 -47.36
C SER A 137 23.53 7.92 -47.80
N ASN A 138 23.73 6.61 -47.92
CA ASN A 138 24.96 5.95 -48.41
C ASN A 138 24.78 5.49 -49.86
#